data_AF-A0A820PMP8-F1
#
_entry.id   AF-A0A820PMP8-F1
#
_cell.length_a   1.000
_cell.length_b   1.000
_cell.length_c   1.000
_cell.angle_alpha   90.00
_cell.angle_beta   90.00
_cell.angle_gamma   90.00
#
_symmetry.space_group_name_H-M   'P 1'
#
loop_
_entity.id
_entity.type
_entity.pdbx_description
1 polymer ?
#
loop_
_entity_poly.entity_id
_entity_poly.type
_entity_poly.pdbx_seq_one_letter_code
_entity_poly.pdbx_strand_id
1 'polypeptide(L)'
;VHTLREIYIDLFATIDDHIQRTLQNDLNILAPGLHVSSIRVTKPKIPDAIARNYEKMEEEKTQYMITTAHQRVVEKEGETDRRRAVIEAEKLAAVSKIQYEQKILGKQSEKRIAEIEAEMHLAKERS
;
A
#
# COMPACT_ATOMS: atom_id res chain seq x y z
N VAL A 1 -2.53 -30.97 7.51
CA VAL A 1 -1.90 -30.60 8.80
C VAL A 1 -2.53 -29.27 9.20
N HIS A 2 -3.24 -29.22 10.33
CA HIS A 2 -3.95 -28.01 10.77
C HIS A 2 -3.03 -27.11 11.61
N THR A 3 -3.16 -25.80 11.47
CA THR A 3 -2.40 -24.85 12.29
C THR A 3 -2.98 -24.77 13.71
N LEU A 4 -2.15 -24.44 14.71
CA LEU A 4 -2.64 -24.25 16.09
C LEU A 4 -3.78 -23.22 16.17
N ARG A 5 -3.75 -22.22 15.29
CA ARG A 5 -4.79 -21.20 15.14
C ARG A 5 -6.11 -21.79 14.64
N GLU A 6 -6.08 -22.59 13.57
CA GLU A 6 -7.27 -23.28 13.04
C GLU A 6 -7.87 -24.25 14.07
N ILE A 7 -7.01 -24.98 14.78
CA ILE A 7 -7.46 -25.89 15.83
C ILE A 7 -8.16 -25.08 16.94
N TYR A 8 -7.54 -23.99 17.41
CA TYR A 8 -8.04 -23.20 18.54
C TYR A 8 -9.30 -22.39 18.23
N ILE A 9 -9.44 -21.88 17.00
CA ILE A 9 -10.54 -21.01 16.61
C ILE A 9 -11.70 -21.83 16.03
N ASP A 10 -11.43 -22.67 15.03
CA ASP A 10 -12.48 -23.27 14.21
C ASP A 10 -12.89 -24.65 14.76
N LEU A 11 -11.93 -25.52 15.07
CA LEU A 11 -12.24 -26.88 15.51
C LEU A 11 -12.89 -26.89 16.90
N PHE A 12 -12.40 -26.08 17.85
CA PHE A 12 -13.02 -25.98 19.18
C PHE A 12 -14.41 -25.33 19.17
N ALA A 13 -14.77 -24.56 18.14
CA ALA A 13 -16.15 -24.07 18.02
C ALA A 13 -17.12 -25.21 17.66
N THR A 14 -16.65 -26.18 16.87
CA THR A 14 -17.46 -27.32 16.39
C THR A 14 -17.42 -28.56 17.29
N ILE A 15 -16.50 -28.60 18.26
CA ILE A 15 -16.28 -29.79 19.09
C ILE A 15 -17.46 -30.07 20.02
N ASP A 16 -18.11 -29.03 20.53
CA ASP A 16 -19.29 -29.12 21.40
C ASP A 16 -20.41 -29.87 20.66
N ASP A 17 -20.69 -29.48 19.42
CA ASP A 17 -21.69 -30.13 18.55
C ASP A 17 -21.32 -31.59 18.23
N HIS A 18 -20.05 -31.86 17.97
CA HIS A 18 -19.59 -33.21 17.63
C HIS A 18 -19.71 -34.16 18.82
N ILE A 19 -19.37 -33.70 20.03
CA ILE A 19 -19.51 -34.48 21.25
C ILE A 19 -20.99 -34.69 21.59
N GLN A 20 -21.84 -33.67 21.39
CA GLN A 20 -23.28 -33.81 21.60
C GLN A 20 -23.90 -34.88 20.70
N ARG A 21 -23.55 -34.90 19.41
CA ARG A 21 -24.04 -35.92 18.48
C ARG A 21 -23.56 -37.32 18.87
N THR A 22 -22.30 -37.45 19.23
CA THR A 22 -21.71 -38.75 19.62
C THR A 22 -22.39 -39.32 20.86
N LEU A 23 -22.52 -38.51 21.91
CA LEU A 23 -23.17 -38.94 23.15
C LEU A 23 -24.66 -39.24 22.97
N GLN A 24 -25.37 -38.46 22.14
CA GLN A 24 -26.78 -38.74 21.85
C GLN A 24 -26.94 -40.07 21.12
N ASN A 25 -26.05 -40.40 20.17
CA ASN A 25 -26.08 -41.69 19.46
C ASN A 25 -25.86 -42.86 20.42
N ASP A 26 -24.92 -42.74 21.35
CA ASP A 26 -24.65 -43.77 22.35
C ASP A 26 -25.84 -43.93 23.32
N LEU A 27 -26.45 -42.82 23.75
CA LEU A 27 -27.62 -42.84 24.64
C LEU A 27 -28.85 -43.44 23.96
N ASN A 28 -29.03 -43.25 22.66
CA ASN A 28 -30.11 -43.88 21.91
C ASN A 28 -30.01 -45.42 21.93
N ILE A 29 -28.80 -45.96 22.01
CA ILE A 29 -28.55 -47.41 22.09
C ILE A 29 -28.68 -47.92 23.53
N LEU A 30 -28.10 -47.19 24.50
CA LEU A 30 -27.95 -47.67 25.88
C LEU A 30 -29.15 -47.34 26.78
N ALA A 31 -29.85 -46.22 26.54
CA ALA A 31 -30.94 -45.74 27.38
C ALA A 31 -31.95 -44.92 26.56
N PRO A 32 -32.81 -45.58 25.77
CA PRO A 32 -33.81 -44.89 24.96
C PRO A 32 -34.77 -44.10 25.85
N GLY A 33 -34.75 -42.77 25.71
CA GLY A 33 -35.55 -41.83 26.52
C GLY A 33 -34.74 -40.66 27.09
N LEU A 34 -33.42 -40.78 27.19
CA LEU A 34 -32.54 -39.69 27.62
C LEU A 34 -32.10 -38.83 26.43
N HIS A 35 -32.23 -37.51 26.58
CA HIS A 35 -31.88 -36.53 25.55
C HIS A 35 -30.89 -35.52 26.10
N VAL A 36 -29.84 -35.24 25.34
CA VAL A 36 -28.81 -34.29 25.70
C VAL A 36 -29.16 -32.92 25.12
N SER A 37 -29.57 -31.99 26.00
CA SER A 37 -29.96 -30.64 25.60
C SER A 37 -28.77 -29.78 25.16
N SER A 38 -27.67 -29.79 25.92
CA SER A 38 -26.45 -29.06 25.57
C SER A 38 -25.23 -29.63 26.29
N ILE A 39 -24.10 -29.62 25.60
CA ILE A 39 -22.78 -29.94 26.15
C ILE A 39 -21.88 -28.73 25.91
N ARG A 40 -21.05 -28.41 26.90
CA ARG A 40 -20.06 -27.35 26.80
C ARG A 40 -18.72 -27.91 27.23
N VAL A 41 -17.73 -27.81 26.35
CA VAL A 41 -16.36 -28.20 26.68
C VAL A 41 -15.58 -26.95 27.10
N THR A 42 -14.80 -27.11 28.15
CA THR A 42 -13.85 -26.06 28.57
C THR A 42 -12.69 -26.01 27.59
N LYS A 43 -12.30 -24.81 27.19
CA LYS A 43 -11.10 -24.64 26.35
C LYS A 43 -9.89 -25.18 27.10
N PRO A 44 -9.09 -26.06 26.49
CA PRO A 44 -7.89 -26.57 27.15
C PRO A 44 -6.89 -25.43 27.36
N LYS A 45 -6.17 -25.47 28.48
CA LYS A 45 -5.06 -24.55 28.72
C LYS A 45 -3.91 -24.94 27.81
N ILE A 46 -3.51 -24.02 26.93
CA ILE A 46 -2.32 -24.19 26.10
C ILE A 46 -1.09 -24.17 27.02
N PRO A 47 -0.15 -25.12 26.92
CA PRO A 47 1.09 -25.08 27.68
C PRO A 47 1.91 -23.81 27.39
N ASP A 48 2.48 -23.20 28.42
CA ASP A 48 3.24 -21.94 28.33
C ASP A 48 4.40 -21.99 27.32
N ALA A 49 5.02 -23.16 27.15
CA ALA A 49 6.09 -23.36 26.17
C ALA A 49 5.62 -23.14 24.72
N ILE A 50 4.41 -23.61 24.39
CA ILE A 50 3.83 -23.46 23.04
C ILE A 50 3.34 -22.03 22.84
N ALA A 51 2.75 -21.42 23.88
CA ALA A 51 2.29 -20.04 23.84
C ALA A 51 3.45 -19.07 23.54
N ARG A 52 4.57 -19.19 24.26
CA ARG A 52 5.76 -18.34 24.05
C ARG A 52 6.37 -18.51 22.66
N ASN A 53 6.38 -19.73 22.13
CA ASN A 53 6.91 -20.00 20.79
C ASN A 53 6.00 -19.43 19.70
N TYR A 54 4.68 -19.54 19.87
CA TYR A 54 3.70 -18.95 18.95
C TYR A 54 3.79 -17.43 18.93
N GLU A 55 3.92 -16.81 20.11
CA GLU A 55 4.08 -15.35 20.25
C GLU A 55 5.32 -14.85 19.53
N LYS A 56 6.49 -15.48 19.76
CA LYS A 56 7.74 -15.15 19.05
C LYS A 56 7.62 -15.31 17.54
N MET A 57 7.01 -16.42 17.08
CA MET A 57 6.85 -16.68 15.65
C MET A 57 5.94 -15.65 14.97
N GLU A 58 4.85 -15.25 15.63
CA GLU A 58 3.95 -14.22 15.09
C GLU A 58 4.59 -12.81 15.13
N GLU A 59 5.41 -12.52 16.15
CA GLU A 59 6.21 -11.29 16.21
C GLU A 59 7.21 -11.22 15.04
N GLU A 60 8.01 -12.28 14.84
CA GLU A 60 8.97 -12.38 13.73
C GLU A 60 8.28 -12.29 12.37
N LYS A 61 7.14 -12.96 12.20
CA LYS A 61 6.35 -12.92 10.98
C LYS A 61 5.81 -11.51 10.70
N THR A 62 5.33 -10.83 11.74
CA THR A 62 4.84 -9.45 11.63
C THR A 62 5.97 -8.51 11.27
N GLN A 63 7.12 -8.63 11.95
CA GLN A 63 8.30 -7.83 11.67
C GLN A 63 8.81 -8.04 10.24
N TYR A 64 8.82 -9.29 9.76
CA TYR A 64 9.18 -9.62 8.38
C TYR A 64 8.22 -8.99 7.37
N MET A 65 6.90 -9.07 7.61
CA MET A 65 5.89 -8.45 6.76
C MET A 65 6.06 -6.93 6.70
N ILE A 66 6.29 -6.27 7.84
CA ILE A 66 6.55 -4.83 7.92
C ILE A 66 7.81 -4.47 7.13
N THR A 67 8.91 -5.20 7.36
CA THR A 67 10.19 -4.95 6.68
C THR A 67 10.05 -5.11 5.16
N THR A 68 9.37 -6.16 4.71
CA THR A 68 9.11 -6.41 3.28
C THR A 68 8.26 -5.31 2.66
N ALA A 69 7.19 -4.89 3.36
CA ALA A 69 6.35 -3.79 2.89
C ALA A 69 7.13 -2.47 2.82
N HIS A 70 7.96 -2.19 3.83
CA HIS A 70 8.81 -1.01 3.86
C HIS A 70 9.83 -1.00 2.71
N GLN A 71 10.53 -2.11 2.47
CA GLN A 71 11.44 -2.26 1.32
C GLN A 71 10.74 -1.95 -0.01
N ARG A 72 9.53 -2.50 -0.22
CA ARG A 72 8.72 -2.23 -1.42
C ARG A 72 8.32 -0.77 -1.57
N VAL A 73 8.05 -0.07 -0.47
CA VAL A 73 7.73 1.37 -0.49
C VAL A 73 8.97 2.16 -0.89
N VAL A 74 10.12 1.88 -0.26
CA VAL A 74 11.39 2.58 -0.55
C VAL A 74 11.81 2.37 -2.01
N GLU A 75 11.68 1.16 -2.55
CA GLU A 75 11.95 0.88 -3.97
C GLU A 75 11.06 1.72 -4.89
N LYS A 76 9.75 1.76 -4.62
CA LYS A 76 8.78 2.55 -5.41
C LYS A 76 8.97 4.05 -5.27
N GLU A 77 9.30 4.54 -4.08
CA GLU A 77 9.63 5.94 -3.84
C GLU A 77 10.89 6.33 -4.61
N GLY A 78 11.94 5.50 -4.58
CA GLY A 78 13.16 5.72 -5.35
C GLY A 78 12.91 5.77 -6.87
N GLU A 79 12.05 4.90 -7.41
CA GLU A 79 11.63 4.97 -8.81
C GLU A 79 10.81 6.23 -9.11
N THR A 80 9.91 6.61 -8.21
CA THR A 80 9.05 7.79 -8.36
C THR A 80 9.88 9.06 -8.35
N ASP A 81 10.85 9.18 -7.44
CA ASP A 81 11.73 10.34 -7.34
C ASP A 81 12.64 10.48 -8.56
N ARG A 82 13.15 9.36 -9.11
CA ARG A 82 13.90 9.39 -10.37
C ARG A 82 13.04 9.92 -11.51
N ARG A 83 11.81 9.42 -11.66
CA ARG A 83 10.89 9.91 -12.71
C ARG A 83 10.53 11.38 -12.50
N ARG A 84 10.27 11.78 -11.26
CA ARG A 84 9.98 13.17 -10.91
C ARG A 84 11.15 14.09 -11.25
N ALA A 85 12.39 13.68 -10.96
CA ALA A 85 13.58 14.46 -11.29
C ALA A 85 13.76 14.66 -12.79
N VAL A 86 13.51 13.62 -13.60
CA VAL A 86 13.56 13.71 -15.07
C VAL A 86 12.50 14.68 -15.59
N ILE A 87 11.26 14.54 -15.13
CA ILE A 87 10.14 15.41 -15.53
C ILE A 87 10.42 16.87 -15.16
N GLU A 88 10.96 17.13 -13.96
CA GLU A 88 11.28 18.50 -13.54
C GLU A 88 12.43 19.09 -14.37
N ALA A 89 13.44 18.29 -14.72
CA ALA A 89 14.53 18.72 -15.60
C ALA A 89 14.02 19.07 -17.01
N GLU A 90 13.15 18.23 -17.59
CA GLU A 90 12.53 18.48 -18.90
C GLU A 90 11.65 19.74 -18.88
N LYS A 91 10.85 19.91 -17.82
CA LYS A 91 10.01 21.09 -17.62
C LYS A 91 10.86 22.35 -17.52
N LEU A 92 11.95 22.34 -16.74
CA LEU A 92 12.87 23.48 -16.63
C LEU A 92 13.53 23.81 -17.97
N ALA A 93 13.93 22.80 -18.74
CA ALA A 93 14.49 22.99 -20.08
C ALA A 93 13.46 23.62 -21.03
N ALA A 94 12.20 23.16 -20.99
CA ALA A 94 11.12 23.72 -21.80
C ALA A 94 10.81 25.18 -21.42
N VAL A 95 10.72 25.49 -20.13
CA VAL A 95 10.51 26.86 -19.63
C VAL A 95 11.66 27.77 -20.04
N SER A 96 12.91 27.31 -19.90
CA SER A 96 14.10 28.06 -20.29
C SER A 96 14.11 28.37 -21.79
N LYS A 97 13.71 27.40 -22.63
CA LYS A 97 13.59 27.60 -24.07
C LYS A 97 12.56 28.68 -24.41
N ILE A 98 11.37 28.63 -23.81
CA ILE A 98 10.32 29.64 -24.02
C ILE A 98 10.80 31.03 -23.59
N GLN A 99 11.44 31.14 -22.42
CA GLN A 99 11.97 32.41 -21.94
C GLN A 99 13.05 32.98 -22.88
N TYR A 100 13.90 32.11 -23.41
CA TYR A 100 14.93 32.50 -24.37
C TYR A 100 14.32 32.98 -25.70
N GLU A 101 13.31 32.28 -26.23
CA GLU A 101 12.56 32.67 -27.42
C GLU A 101 11.85 34.02 -27.23
N GLN A 102 11.17 34.22 -26.09
CA GLN A 102 10.55 35.50 -25.74
C GLN A 102 11.58 36.64 -25.70
N LYS A 103 12.76 36.40 -25.15
CA LYS A 103 13.84 37.40 -25.08
C LYS A 103 14.42 37.75 -26.46
N ILE A 104 14.54 36.78 -27.35
CA ILE A 104 14.96 37.03 -28.75
C ILE A 104 13.89 37.86 -29.47
N LEU A 105 12.62 37.47 -29.34
CA LEU A 105 11.51 38.16 -29.99
C LEU A 105 11.39 39.61 -29.50
N GLY A 106 11.57 39.85 -28.20
CA GLY A 106 11.62 41.18 -27.60
C GLY A 106 12.71 42.04 -28.21
N LYS A 107 13.96 41.54 -28.26
CA LYS A 107 15.08 42.26 -28.88
C LYS A 107 14.91 42.49 -30.38
N GLN A 108 14.32 41.54 -31.11
CA GLN A 108 14.02 41.72 -32.54
C GLN A 108 12.95 42.79 -32.78
N SER A 109 11.94 42.83 -31.91
CA SER A 109 10.90 43.87 -31.95
C SER A 109 11.49 45.26 -31.67
N GLU A 110 12.36 45.38 -30.66
CA GLU A 110 13.09 46.63 -30.36
C GLU A 110 13.91 47.10 -31.56
N LYS A 111 14.65 46.19 -32.22
CA LYS A 111 15.41 46.51 -33.43
C LYS A 111 14.51 46.99 -34.58
N ARG A 112 13.38 46.31 -34.84
CA ARG A 112 12.43 46.74 -35.88
C ARG A 112 11.84 48.12 -35.60
N ILE A 113 11.51 48.42 -34.34
CA ILE A 113 11.00 49.74 -33.96
C ILE A 113 12.08 50.80 -34.22
N ALA A 114 13.32 50.54 -33.81
CA ALA A 114 14.44 51.46 -34.04
C ALA A 114 14.74 51.68 -35.55
N GLU A 115 14.63 50.64 -36.38
CA GLU A 115 14.78 50.75 -37.84
C GLU A 115 13.68 51.64 -38.44
N ILE A 116 12.41 51.45 -38.03
CA ILE A 116 11.29 52.26 -38.48
C ILE A 116 11.45 53.72 -38.03
N GLU A 117 11.86 53.96 -36.78
CA GLU A 117 12.13 55.32 -36.26
C GLU A 117 13.25 56.01 -37.03
N ALA A 118 14.33 55.29 -37.36
CA ALA A 118 15.42 55.81 -38.17
C ALA A 118 14.95 56.16 -39.59
N GLU A 119 14.16 55.29 -40.24
CA GLU A 119 13.59 55.56 -41.57
C GLU A 119 12.66 56.79 -41.55
N MET A 120 11.80 56.92 -40.52
CA MET A 120 10.93 58.08 -40.35
C MET A 120 11.73 59.38 -40.14
N HIS A 121 12.82 59.35 -39.37
CA HIS A 121 13.68 60.51 -39.15
C HIS A 121 14.36 60.96 -40.45
N LEU A 122 14.88 60.00 -41.23
CA LEU A 122 15.58 60.25 -42.49
C LEU A 122 14.63 60.76 -43.59
N ALA A 123 13.39 60.29 -43.61
CA ALA A 123 12.33 60.82 -44.47
C ALA A 123 11.95 62.27 -44.09
N LYS A 124 12.00 62.61 -42.80
CA LYS A 124 11.68 63.94 -42.28
C LYS A 124 12.78 64.97 -42.53
N GLU A 125 14.05 64.56 -42.55
CA GLU A 125 15.19 65.45 -42.89
C GLU A 125 15.32 65.73 -44.39
N ARG A 126 14.73 64.90 -45.25
CA ARG A 126 14.75 65.06 -46.71
C ARG A 126 13.59 65.88 -47.28
N SER A 127 12.67 66.33 -46.43
CA SER A 127 11.50 67.14 -46.81
C SER A 127 11.62 68.58 -46.30
#